data_AF-A0A9E4MH85-F1
#
_entry.id   AF-A0A9E4MH85-F1
#
_cell.length_a   1.000
_cell.length_b   1.000
_cell.length_c   1.000
_cell.angle_alpha   90.00
_cell.angle_beta   90.00
_cell.angle_gamma   90.00
#
_symmetry.space_group_name_H-M   'P 1'
#
loop_
_entity.id
_entity.type
_entity.pdbx_description
1 polymer ?
#
loop_
_entity_poly.entity_id
_entity_poly.type
_entity_poly.pdbx_seq_one_letter_code
_entity_poly.pdbx_strand_id
1 'polypeptide(L)'
;MPTLHTPRYNSARWELDVAMAACADCDAEFDVDEFDVDRGDELSCPECGANLEVVGLAPITLDLVAEGDDDASASEVGGGNGAYERQFDGEGDEFD
;
A
#
# COMPACT_ATOMS: atom_id res chain seq x y z
N MET A 1 28.44 9.17 -52.05
CA MET A 1 28.77 9.98 -50.85
C MET A 1 27.92 9.43 -49.71
N PRO A 2 28.48 8.57 -48.82
CA PRO A 2 27.71 8.01 -47.72
C PRO A 2 27.52 9.08 -46.64
N THR A 3 26.26 9.42 -46.37
CA THR A 3 25.83 10.30 -45.28
C THR A 3 26.10 9.63 -43.94
N LEU A 4 26.75 10.39 -43.06
CA LEU A 4 27.04 10.01 -41.69
C LEU A 4 25.72 9.75 -40.93
N HIS A 5 25.56 8.54 -40.41
CA HIS A 5 24.88 8.31 -39.14
C HIS A 5 25.69 7.30 -38.36
N THR A 6 26.70 7.81 -37.66
CA THR A 6 27.34 7.10 -36.55
C THR A 6 26.32 6.92 -35.43
N PRO A 7 25.94 5.68 -35.04
CA PRO A 7 25.37 5.46 -33.73
C PRO A 7 26.51 5.63 -32.71
N ARG A 8 26.65 6.85 -32.20
CA ARG A 8 27.60 7.24 -31.14
C ARG A 8 26.89 7.22 -29.79
N TYR A 9 26.18 6.14 -29.46
CA TYR A 9 25.75 5.94 -28.08
C TYR A 9 25.62 4.45 -27.76
N ASN A 10 26.76 3.87 -27.42
CA ASN A 10 26.91 2.85 -26.38
C ASN A 10 25.85 1.73 -26.35
N SER A 11 25.96 0.78 -27.27
CA SER A 11 25.15 -0.45 -27.39
C SER A 11 25.37 -1.49 -26.28
N ALA A 12 25.63 -1.08 -25.03
CA ALA A 12 25.82 -1.99 -23.90
C ALA A 12 25.78 -1.22 -22.56
N ARG A 13 24.65 -0.59 -22.19
CA ARG A 13 24.55 0.00 -20.84
C ARG A 13 23.20 -0.11 -20.13
N TRP A 14 22.16 -0.71 -20.71
CA TRP A 14 20.80 -0.69 -20.13
C TRP A 14 19.97 -1.96 -20.45
N GLU A 15 20.56 -3.15 -20.36
CA GLU A 15 19.86 -4.39 -20.75
C GLU A 15 19.95 -5.49 -19.68
N LEU A 16 20.32 -5.17 -18.44
CA LEU A 16 20.49 -6.17 -17.37
C LEU A 16 19.77 -5.83 -16.07
N ASP A 17 19.02 -4.74 -16.05
CA ASP A 17 18.46 -4.15 -14.84
C ASP A 17 16.93 -4.35 -14.79
N VAL A 18 16.43 -5.39 -15.49
CA VAL A 18 15.04 -5.82 -15.40
C VAL A 18 14.94 -6.78 -14.22
N ALA A 19 14.32 -6.29 -13.15
CA ALA A 19 14.13 -7.05 -11.93
C ALA A 19 12.74 -7.70 -11.97
N MET A 20 12.72 -9.03 -11.85
CA MET A 20 11.46 -9.76 -11.74
C MET A 20 10.87 -9.51 -10.36
N ALA A 21 9.73 -8.83 -10.34
CA ALA A 21 8.99 -8.49 -9.14
C ALA A 21 7.78 -9.41 -8.98
N ALA A 22 7.52 -9.85 -7.75
CA ALA A 22 6.32 -10.60 -7.41
C ALA A 22 5.43 -9.73 -6.52
N CYS A 23 4.16 -9.62 -6.88
CA CYS A 23 3.18 -8.88 -6.08
C CYS A 23 2.86 -9.63 -4.78
N ALA A 24 2.87 -8.96 -3.63
CA ALA A 24 2.59 -9.56 -2.32
C ALA A 24 1.10 -9.90 -2.08
N ASP A 25 0.19 -9.35 -2.90
CA ASP A 25 -1.27 -9.55 -2.78
C ASP A 25 -1.81 -10.64 -3.71
N CYS A 26 -1.38 -10.61 -4.97
CA CYS A 26 -1.91 -11.50 -6.01
C CYS A 26 -0.90 -12.51 -6.56
N ASP A 27 0.33 -12.51 -6.04
CA ASP A 27 1.43 -13.40 -6.45
C ASP A 27 1.76 -13.34 -7.96
N ALA A 28 1.38 -12.25 -8.62
CA ALA A 28 1.66 -12.04 -10.04
C ALA A 28 3.13 -11.67 -10.25
N GLU A 29 3.77 -12.30 -11.22
CA GLU A 29 5.15 -12.02 -11.65
C GLU A 29 5.14 -10.97 -12.78
N PHE A 30 5.90 -9.88 -12.62
CA PHE A 30 6.01 -8.81 -13.62
C PHE A 30 7.44 -8.24 -13.66
N ASP A 31 7.84 -7.72 -14.82
CA ASP A 31 9.13 -7.06 -15.00
C ASP A 31 9.03 -5.59 -14.58
N VAL A 32 9.91 -5.17 -13.68
CA VAL A 32 10.07 -3.78 -13.23
C VAL A 32 11.50 -3.33 -13.47
N ASP A 33 11.68 -2.09 -13.91
CA ASP A 33 12.99 -1.49 -14.12
C ASP A 33 13.51 -0.93 -12.78
N GLU A 34 14.68 -1.41 -12.33
CA GLU A 34 15.26 -0.97 -11.05
C GLU A 34 15.73 0.50 -11.05
N PHE A 35 15.80 1.17 -12.21
CA PHE A 35 16.05 2.61 -12.26
C PHE A 35 14.79 3.44 -12.16
N ASP A 36 13.61 2.83 -12.29
CA ASP A 36 12.32 3.51 -12.16
C ASP A 36 11.82 3.50 -10.71
N VAL A 37 12.24 2.50 -9.91
CA VAL A 37 11.79 2.32 -8.52
C VAL A 37 12.95 2.31 -7.52
N ASP A 38 12.76 3.00 -6.39
CA ASP A 38 13.71 3.06 -5.28
C ASP A 38 13.10 2.41 -4.01
N ARG A 39 13.93 2.11 -3.00
CA ARG A 39 13.41 1.64 -1.71
C ARG A 39 12.53 2.70 -1.05
N GLY A 40 11.32 2.30 -0.65
CA GLY A 40 10.30 3.18 -0.09
C GLY A 40 9.44 3.87 -1.15
N ASP A 41 9.57 3.50 -2.42
CA ASP A 41 8.66 3.96 -3.47
C ASP A 41 7.34 3.17 -3.44
N GLU A 42 6.23 3.85 -3.76
CA GLU A 42 4.87 3.31 -3.77
C GLU A 42 4.40 3.10 -5.22
N LEU A 43 4.09 1.86 -5.58
CA LEU A 43 3.65 1.46 -6.91
C LEU A 43 2.33 0.72 -6.85
N SER A 44 1.49 0.96 -7.84
CA SER A 44 0.25 0.21 -8.03
C SER A 44 0.49 -0.99 -8.93
N CYS A 45 0.13 -2.19 -8.48
CA CYS A 45 0.23 -3.39 -9.31
C CYS A 45 -0.73 -3.28 -10.52
N PRO A 46 -0.27 -3.49 -11.77
CA PRO A 46 -1.14 -3.41 -12.95
C PRO A 46 -2.17 -4.54 -13.03
N GLU A 47 -1.94 -5.66 -12.32
CA GLU A 47 -2.82 -6.84 -12.35
C GLU A 47 -3.95 -6.76 -11.32
N CYS A 48 -3.68 -6.30 -10.10
CA CYS A 48 -4.68 -6.21 -9.02
C CYS A 48 -5.05 -4.79 -8.59
N GLY A 49 -4.26 -3.78 -8.95
CA GLY A 49 -4.48 -2.40 -8.52
C GLY A 49 -4.13 -2.12 -7.05
N ALA A 50 -3.56 -3.09 -6.33
CA ALA A 50 -3.10 -2.89 -4.96
C ALA A 50 -1.89 -1.95 -4.92
N ASN A 51 -1.79 -1.18 -3.84
CA ASN A 51 -0.69 -0.24 -3.61
C ASN A 51 0.40 -0.92 -2.78
N LEU A 52 1.60 -1.05 -3.34
CA LEU A 52 2.72 -1.76 -2.74
C LEU A 52 3.95 -0.85 -2.62
N GLU A 53 4.69 -1.01 -1.53
CA GLU A 53 5.96 -0.32 -1.27
C GLU A 53 7.13 -1.22 -1.65
N VAL A 54 8.16 -0.66 -2.27
CA VAL A 54 9.42 -1.37 -2.55
C VAL A 54 10.29 -1.44 -1.30
N VAL A 55 10.42 -2.63 -0.73
CA VAL A 55 11.29 -2.89 0.44
C VAL A 55 12.68 -3.41 0.03
N GLY A 56 12.86 -3.86 -1.21
CA GLY A 56 14.13 -4.39 -1.74
C GLY A 56 14.28 -4.23 -3.26
N LEU A 57 15.52 -4.16 -3.75
CA LEU A 57 15.86 -3.96 -5.17
C LEU A 57 16.74 -5.07 -5.78
N ALA A 58 17.22 -6.03 -4.97
CA ALA A 58 18.10 -7.10 -5.44
C ALA A 58 18.01 -8.34 -4.53
N PRO A 59 16.96 -9.16 -4.62
CA PRO A 59 15.82 -9.14 -5.57
C PRO A 59 14.77 -8.06 -5.25
N ILE A 60 13.97 -7.62 -6.24
CA ILE A 60 12.84 -6.73 -5.94
C ILE A 60 11.88 -7.44 -4.99
N THR A 61 11.55 -6.75 -3.89
CA THR A 61 10.60 -7.23 -2.89
C THR A 61 9.63 -6.11 -2.61
N LEU A 62 8.34 -6.43 -2.69
CA LEU A 62 7.21 -5.51 -2.54
C LEU A 62 6.45 -5.88 -1.27
N ASP A 63 5.99 -4.90 -0.50
CA ASP A 63 5.14 -5.09 0.68
C ASP A 63 3.87 -4.25 0.56
N LEU A 64 2.76 -4.68 1.16
CA LEU A 64 1.52 -3.91 1.11
C LEU A 64 1.65 -2.63 1.94
N VAL A 65 1.40 -1.47 1.30
CA VAL A 65 1.41 -0.21 2.04
C VAL A 65 0.20 -0.21 2.97
N ALA A 66 0.42 0.09 4.24
CA ALA A 66 -0.64 0.25 5.22
C ALA A 66 -1.43 1.56 5.00
N GLU A 67 -2.00 1.75 3.80
CA GLU A 67 -2.96 2.81 3.47
C GLU A 67 -4.09 2.26 2.58
N GLY A 68 -4.84 1.29 3.13
CA GLY A 68 -6.22 0.97 2.76
C GLY A 68 -6.45 0.04 1.56
N ASP A 69 -6.68 -1.25 1.83
CA ASP A 69 -7.94 -1.98 1.58
C ASP A 69 -7.69 -3.50 1.76
N ASP A 70 -7.86 -4.00 2.99
CA ASP A 70 -8.44 -5.33 3.33
C ASP A 70 -8.23 -5.61 4.84
N ASP A 71 -9.23 -5.28 5.66
CA ASP A 71 -9.51 -6.09 6.87
C ASP A 71 -11.02 -6.03 7.13
N ALA A 72 -11.71 -6.99 6.54
CA ALA A 72 -13.03 -7.39 7.03
C ALA A 72 -12.85 -8.26 8.29
N SER A 73 -12.98 -7.64 9.47
CA SER A 73 -13.37 -8.37 10.68
C SER A 73 -14.52 -7.66 11.40
N ALA A 74 -15.73 -8.16 11.14
CA ALA A 74 -16.95 -7.78 11.80
C ALA A 74 -16.82 -7.95 13.32
N SER A 75 -16.85 -6.84 14.07
CA SER A 75 -17.14 -6.87 15.50
C SER A 75 -18.63 -6.60 15.72
N GLU A 76 -19.40 -7.67 15.70
CA GLU A 76 -20.81 -7.68 16.13
C GLU A 76 -20.87 -7.41 17.65
N VAL A 77 -20.91 -6.14 18.07
CA VAL A 77 -21.23 -5.78 19.46
C VAL A 77 -22.73 -5.56 19.61
N GLY A 78 -23.47 -6.66 19.65
CA GLY A 78 -24.83 -6.67 20.18
C GLY A 78 -24.82 -6.49 21.70
N GLY A 79 -25.45 -5.44 22.21
CA GLY A 79 -25.61 -5.26 23.66
C GLY A 79 -26.33 -3.96 24.02
N GLY A 80 -27.65 -3.94 23.85
CA GLY A 80 -28.48 -2.82 24.30
C GLY A 80 -28.45 -2.65 25.82
N ASN A 81 -28.35 -1.40 26.26
CA ASN A 81 -28.78 -0.94 27.57
C ASN A 81 -29.77 0.21 27.34
N GLY A 82 -31.07 0.00 27.50
CA GLY A 82 -31.65 -0.37 28.79
C GLY A 82 -31.87 0.91 29.59
N ALA A 83 -33.00 1.55 29.31
CA ALA A 83 -33.73 2.53 30.12
C ALA A 83 -32.92 3.53 30.97
N TYR A 84 -32.94 4.79 30.55
CA TYR A 84 -32.81 5.92 31.47
C TYR A 84 -34.02 5.90 32.42
N GLU A 85 -33.85 5.28 33.56
CA GLU A 85 -34.74 5.47 34.69
C GLU A 85 -33.82 5.52 35.88
N ARG A 86 -33.64 6.72 36.48
CA ARG A 86 -34.25 7.15 37.77
C ARG A 86 -34.16 8.68 37.89
N GLN A 87 -35.31 9.33 37.88
CA GLN A 87 -35.47 10.67 38.43
C GLN A 87 -35.37 10.53 39.97
N PHE A 88 -34.23 10.83 40.58
CA PHE A 88 -34.14 10.91 42.04
C PHE A 88 -32.92 11.73 42.46
N ASP A 89 -33.15 12.97 42.84
CA ASP A 89 -32.46 13.67 43.94
C ASP A 89 -33.44 14.72 44.45
N GLY A 90 -34.42 14.22 45.20
CA GLY A 90 -35.21 15.04 46.09
C GLY A 90 -34.45 15.21 47.39
N GLU A 91 -33.68 16.29 47.49
CA GLU A 91 -33.22 16.94 48.72
C GLU A 91 -33.32 18.44 48.39
N GLY A 92 -34.23 19.24 48.96
CA GLY A 92 -34.86 19.11 50.24
C GLY A 92 -34.01 19.73 51.34
N ASP A 93 -33.52 20.96 51.17
CA ASP A 93 -33.26 21.84 52.31
C ASP A 93 -33.64 23.30 52.00
N GLU A 94 -34.69 23.72 52.68
CA GLU A 94 -35.05 25.10 52.98
C GLU A 94 -34.15 25.53 54.15
N PHE A 95 -33.32 26.57 53.97
CA PHE A 95 -32.63 27.21 55.08
C PHE A 95 -32.52 28.73 54.90
N ASP A 96 -33.36 29.43 55.68
CA ASP A 96 -33.48 30.86 56.06
C ASP A 96 -32.88 31.96 55.16
#